data_AF-A0A7I9ZCU3-F1
#
_entry.id   AF-A0A7I9ZCU3-F1
#
_cell.length_a   1.000
_cell.length_b   1.000
_cell.length_c   1.000
_cell.angle_alpha   90.00
_cell.angle_beta   90.00
_cell.angle_gamma   90.00
#
_symmetry.space_group_name_H-M   'P 1'
#
loop_
_entity.id
_entity.type
_entity.pdbx_description
1 polymer ?
#
loop_
_entity_poly.entity_id
_entity_poly.type
_entity_poly.pdbx_seq_one_letter_code
_entity_poly.pdbx_strand_id
1 'polypeptide(L)' 'MDQEVNTDSPAAPEDARKTTEEQRKLQDQLEHQNEDLDAPGLHQSRHDTPDETTR' A
#
# COMPACT_ATOMS: atom_id res chain seq x y z
N MET A 1 19.01 -9.59 -13.97
CA MET A 1 18.02 -9.17 -12.96
C MET A 1 17.07 -10.35 -12.81
N ASP A 2 17.50 -11.30 -12.02
CA ASP A 2 16.87 -12.56 -11.66
C ASP A 2 15.87 -12.25 -10.53
N GLN A 3 14.59 -12.35 -10.82
CA GLN A 3 13.55 -12.24 -9.80
C GLN A 3 13.40 -13.65 -9.19
N GLU A 4 14.15 -13.93 -8.12
CA GLU A 4 13.89 -15.09 -7.26
C GLU A 4 12.46 -14.97 -6.71
N VAL A 5 11.53 -15.72 -7.29
CA VAL A 5 10.16 -15.83 -6.79
C VAL A 5 10.21 -16.76 -5.58
N ASN A 6 10.40 -16.17 -4.40
CA ASN A 6 10.26 -16.89 -3.15
C ASN A 6 8.78 -17.26 -2.97
N THR A 7 8.40 -18.46 -3.38
CA THR A 7 7.01 -18.97 -3.35
C THR A 7 6.57 -19.42 -1.96
N ASP A 8 7.23 -18.98 -0.88
CA ASP A 8 6.74 -19.17 0.49
C ASP A 8 5.61 -18.17 0.75
N SER A 9 4.54 -18.26 -0.05
CA SER A 9 3.31 -17.53 0.22
C SER A 9 2.66 -18.16 1.45
N PRO A 10 2.29 -17.37 2.47
CA PRO A 10 1.63 -17.89 3.65
C PRO A 10 0.37 -18.64 3.25
N ALA A 11 0.03 -19.68 4.02
CA ALA A 11 -1.16 -20.49 3.77
C ALA A 11 -2.39 -19.60 3.55
N ALA A 12 -3.19 -19.92 2.53
CA ALA A 12 -4.39 -19.17 2.22
C ALA A 12 -5.30 -19.08 3.46
N PRO A 13 -5.94 -17.91 3.70
CA PRO A 13 -6.79 -17.73 4.87
C PRO A 13 -7.97 -18.72 4.84
N GLU A 14 -8.37 -19.22 6.01
CA GLU A 14 -9.49 -20.16 6.17
C GLU A 14 -10.80 -19.61 5.57
N ASP A 15 -11.00 -18.29 5.65
CA ASP A 15 -12.11 -17.58 5.04
C ASP A 15 -11.62 -16.26 4.43
N ALA A 16 -11.58 -16.19 3.10
CA ALA A 16 -11.14 -15.00 2.35
C ALA A 16 -12.06 -13.78 2.52
N ARG A 17 -13.26 -13.92 3.12
CA ARG A 17 -14.14 -12.79 3.45
C ARG A 17 -13.78 -12.15 4.79
N LYS A 18 -12.91 -12.79 5.57
CA LYS A 18 -12.50 -12.33 6.89
C LYS A 18 -11.04 -11.92 6.85
N THR A 19 -10.77 -10.70 7.31
CA THR A 19 -9.41 -10.21 7.53
C THR A 19 -8.76 -10.98 8.67
N THR A 20 -7.54 -11.47 8.46
CA THR A 20 -6.74 -12.09 9.53
C THR A 20 -6.28 -11.04 10.55
N GLU A 21 -5.89 -11.47 11.75
CA GLU A 21 -5.43 -10.54 12.79
C GLU A 21 -4.18 -9.74 12.35
N GLU A 22 -3.24 -10.42 11.68
CA GLU A 22 -2.03 -9.79 11.14
C GLU A 22 -2.37 -8.76 10.04
N GLN A 23 -3.31 -9.09 9.16
CA GLN A 23 -3.79 -8.16 8.14
C GLN A 23 -4.52 -6.96 8.76
N ARG A 24 -5.23 -7.14 9.87
CA ARG A 24 -5.90 -6.05 10.59
C ARG A 24 -4.87 -5.10 11.22
N LYS A 25 -3.86 -5.65 11.90
CA LYS A 25 -2.75 -4.85 12.46
C LYS A 25 -1.98 -4.11 11.38
N LEU A 26 -1.77 -4.74 10.22
CA LEU A 26 -1.11 -4.09 9.09
C LEU A 26 -1.96 -2.93 8.54
N GLN A 27 -3.27 -3.14 8.37
CA GLN A 27 -4.17 -2.07 7.92
C GLN A 27 -4.19 -0.87 8.87
N ASP A 28 -4.23 -1.12 10.17
CA ASP A 28 -4.17 -0.08 11.21
C ASP A 28 -2.87 0.76 11.08
N GLN A 29 -1.72 0.09 10.94
CA GLN A 29 -0.44 0.78 10.70
C GLN A 29 -0.44 1.61 9.42
N LEU A 30 -1.07 1.11 8.35
CA LEU A 30 -1.10 1.80 7.05
C LEU A 30 -2.07 3.00 7.04
N GLU A 31 -3.17 2.94 7.80
CA GLU A 31 -4.18 4.01 7.89
C GLU A 31 -3.60 5.28 8.52
N HIS A 32 -2.75 5.12 9.54
CA HIS A 32 -2.04 6.22 10.21
C HIS A 32 -0.89 6.84 9.39
N GLN A 33 -0.51 6.26 8.25
CA GLN A 33 0.56 6.83 7.41
C GLN A 33 0.19 8.17 6.77
N ASN A 34 -1.10 8.53 6.71
CA ASN A 34 -1.53 9.84 6.20
C ASN A 34 -1.21 10.99 7.18
N GLU A 35 -0.83 10.67 8.42
CA GLU A 35 -0.39 11.63 9.43
C GLU A 35 1.12 11.89 9.38
N ASP A 36 1.86 11.17 8.52
CA ASP A 36 3.29 11.37 8.31
C ASP A 36 3.54 12.61 7.45
N LEU A 37 4.02 13.68 8.09
CA LEU A 37 4.34 14.96 7.44
C LEU A 37 5.47 14.88 6.41
N ASP A 38 6.28 13.82 6.42
CA ASP A 38 7.36 13.57 5.44
C ASP A 38 6.93 12.60 4.33
N ALA A 39 5.63 12.26 4.26
CA ALA A 39 5.13 11.35 3.25
C ALA A 39 5.45 11.88 1.83
N PRO A 40 5.93 11.01 0.92
CA PRO A 40 6.52 11.42 -0.36
C PRO A 40 5.55 12.13 -1.31
N GLY A 41 4.24 12.07 -1.04
CA GLY A 41 3.20 12.80 -1.78
C GLY A 41 2.83 14.16 -1.20
N LEU A 42 3.19 14.49 0.04
CA LEU A 42 2.80 15.75 0.70
C LEU A 42 3.57 16.97 0.19
N HIS A 43 4.78 16.74 -0.33
CA HIS A 43 5.61 17.81 -0.90
C HIS A 43 5.37 18.03 -2.39
N GLN A 44 4.54 17.20 -3.05
CA GLN A 44 4.22 17.35 -4.47
C GLN A 44 3.10 18.38 -4.64
N SER A 45 3.40 19.51 -5.29
CA SER A 45 2.37 20.48 -5.67
C SER A 45 1.59 19.95 -6.88
N ARG A 46 0.26 20.10 -6.87
CA ARG A 46 -0.60 19.76 -8.03
C ARG A 46 -0.21 20.46 -9.34
N HIS A 47 0.63 21.49 -9.25
CA HIS A 47 1.11 22.25 -10.41
C HIS A 47 2.34 21.59 -11.06
N ASP A 48 3.02 20.67 -10.35
CA ASP A 48 4.16 19.90 -10.85
C ASP A 48 3.74 18.53 -11.40
N THR A 49 2.47 18.14 -11.19
CA THR A 49 1.86 16.94 -11.79
C THR A 49 1.22 17.29 -13.13
N PRO A 50 1.59 16.62 -14.23
CA PRO A 50 0.92 16.78 -15.51
C PRO A 50 -0.57 16.42 -15.40
N ASP A 51 -1.45 17.32 -15.83
CA ASP A 51 -2.89 17.06 -15.90
C ASP A 51 -3.19 16.22 -17.15
N GLU A 52 -3.45 14.92 -16.97
CA GLU A 52 -3.72 13.98 -18.06
C GLU A 52 -5.20 14.01 -18.52
N THR A 53 -6.00 15.02 -18.14
CA THR A 53 -7.45 15.09 -18.42
C THR A 53 -7.77 15.26 -19.91
N THR A 54 -6.84 15.78 -20.72
CA THR A 54 -7.05 15.92 -22.17
C THR A 54 -6.18 14.95 -22.95
N ARG A 55 -6.77 13.80 -23.30
CA ARG A 55 -6.28 12.86 -24.30
C ARG A 55 -7.18 12.87 -25.54
#